data_AF-C9MMK3-F1
#
_entry.id   AF-C9MMK3-F1
#
_cell.length_a   1.000
_cell.length_b   1.000
_cell.length_c   1.000
_cell.angle_alpha   90.00
_cell.angle_beta   90.00
_cell.angle_gamma   90.00
#
_symmetry.space_group_name_H-M   'P 1'
#
loop_
_entity.id
_entity.type
_entity.pdbx_description
1 polymer ?
#
loop_
_entity_poly.entity_id
_entity_poly.type
_entity_poly.pdbx_seq_one_letter_code
_entity_poly.pdbx_strand_id
1 'polypeptide(L)'
;MVLAPGEYHHVTVEYTLYDQKTKVRGIVSKTYNNITCKAGKNKKVSTDLAITHYSSDRYYLWDAAVGKNAWKDHENDQPVLNGGSNANYPKISGDSRWYNPAPFPTSATRSAVACPNANEMLWYVMYGDPHWDPSLWSIMKHLYAGGMWLKKLSGIAVAEHKTETEMKNAAPGGTDYTKVQLPKIYDKFLKDNTTIKDGRPSNPNDYVYLPAIGTYILNKGELQNVGVRGFYWSSTPRPDGALNAYNLSVEKGKVHTGYGPRNNAHWLWPE
;
A
#
# COMPACT_ATOMS: atom_id res chain seq x y z
N MET A 1 -6.99 -35.53 -4.11
CA MET A 1 -8.46 -35.62 -4.04
C MET A 1 -8.92 -36.71 -5.00
N VAL A 2 -9.84 -37.59 -4.59
CA VAL A 2 -10.45 -38.62 -5.44
C VAL A 2 -11.96 -38.35 -5.45
N LEU A 3 -12.56 -38.34 -6.63
CA LEU A 3 -14.01 -38.15 -6.82
C LEU A 3 -14.58 -39.37 -7.54
N ALA A 4 -15.84 -39.70 -7.27
CA ALA A 4 -16.53 -40.73 -8.01
C ALA A 4 -16.63 -40.35 -9.50
N PRO A 5 -16.71 -41.33 -10.43
CA PRO A 5 -17.03 -41.03 -11.82
C PRO A 5 -18.38 -40.33 -11.93
N GLY A 6 -18.48 -39.29 -12.75
CA GLY A 6 -19.70 -38.51 -12.90
C GLY A 6 -19.48 -37.10 -13.44
N GLU A 7 -20.58 -36.37 -13.56
CA GLU A 7 -20.62 -34.96 -13.94
C GLU A 7 -20.84 -34.08 -12.71
N TYR A 8 -20.00 -33.08 -12.55
CA TYR A 8 -20.03 -32.15 -11.42
C TYR A 8 -20.17 -30.73 -11.95
N HIS A 9 -21.28 -30.07 -11.64
CA HIS A 9 -21.56 -28.72 -12.13
C HIS A 9 -20.79 -27.63 -11.37
N HIS A 10 -20.55 -27.82 -10.08
CA HIS A 10 -19.83 -26.87 -9.23
C HIS A 10 -18.93 -27.63 -8.26
N VAL A 11 -17.62 -27.57 -8.49
CA VAL A 11 -16.61 -28.15 -7.60
C VAL A 11 -15.76 -27.02 -7.04
N THR A 12 -15.91 -26.71 -5.77
CA THR A 12 -15.02 -25.78 -5.07
C THR A 12 -13.84 -26.56 -4.49
N VAL A 13 -12.63 -26.17 -4.88
CA VAL A 13 -11.40 -26.65 -4.25
C VAL A 13 -10.86 -25.54 -3.36
N GLU A 14 -10.70 -25.85 -2.08
CA GLU A 14 -10.11 -24.95 -1.10
C GLU A 14 -8.64 -25.32 -0.87
N TYR A 15 -7.78 -24.31 -0.90
CA TYR A 15 -6.36 -24.43 -0.67
C TYR A 15 -6.04 -23.70 0.63
N THR A 16 -5.64 -24.45 1.66
CA THR A 16 -5.07 -23.85 2.87
C THR A 16 -3.59 -23.58 2.65
N LEU A 17 -3.22 -22.30 2.76
CA LEU A 17 -1.85 -21.85 2.60
C LEU A 17 -1.28 -21.48 3.96
N TYR A 18 0.00 -21.79 4.15
CA TYR A 18 0.71 -21.47 5.37
C TYR A 18 2.15 -21.10 5.04
N ASP A 19 2.53 -19.87 5.37
CA ASP A 19 3.91 -19.42 5.29
C ASP A 19 4.62 -19.72 6.62
N GLN A 20 5.66 -20.54 6.53
CA GLN A 20 6.39 -20.99 7.72
C GLN A 20 7.22 -19.90 8.39
N LYS A 21 7.57 -18.81 7.68
CA LYS A 21 8.37 -17.70 8.20
C LYS A 21 7.47 -16.64 8.81
N THR A 22 6.45 -16.18 8.10
CA THR A 22 5.52 -15.14 8.59
C THR A 22 4.45 -15.69 9.52
N LYS A 23 4.26 -17.02 9.54
CA LYS A 23 3.21 -17.74 10.29
C LYS A 23 1.80 -17.40 9.83
N VAL A 24 1.65 -16.70 8.71
CA VAL A 24 0.36 -16.35 8.13
C VAL A 24 -0.28 -17.60 7.53
N ARG A 25 -1.56 -17.79 7.83
CA ARG A 25 -2.41 -18.84 7.30
C ARG A 25 -3.65 -18.22 6.68
N GLY A 26 -4.10 -18.77 5.56
CA GLY A 26 -5.43 -18.47 5.04
C GLY A 26 -5.88 -19.50 4.03
N ILE A 27 -7.11 -19.32 3.56
CA ILE A 27 -7.76 -20.21 2.61
C ILE A 27 -7.98 -19.41 1.33
N VAL A 28 -7.63 -20.01 0.19
CA VAL A 28 -8.06 -19.52 -1.12
C VAL A 28 -8.85 -20.62 -1.80
N SER A 29 -9.99 -20.25 -2.37
CA SER A 29 -10.91 -21.21 -2.97
C SER A 29 -11.11 -20.91 -4.44
N LYS A 30 -11.22 -21.97 -5.25
CA LYS A 30 -11.59 -21.85 -6.66
C LYS A 30 -12.73 -22.80 -6.98
N THR A 31 -13.78 -22.24 -7.55
CA THR A 31 -14.89 -23.01 -8.11
C THR A 31 -14.61 -23.35 -9.57
N TYR A 32 -14.63 -24.63 -9.87
CA TYR A 32 -14.58 -25.16 -11.22
C TYR A 32 -15.98 -25.56 -11.65
N ASN A 33 -16.41 -25.04 -12.79
CA ASN A 33 -17.72 -25.36 -13.35
C ASN A 33 -17.59 -26.52 -14.34
N ASN A 34 -18.55 -27.43 -14.31
CA ASN A 34 -18.70 -28.53 -15.27
C ASN A 34 -17.45 -29.43 -15.41
N ILE A 35 -17.05 -30.09 -14.32
CA ILE A 35 -16.02 -31.13 -14.32
C ILE A 35 -16.65 -32.50 -14.60
N THR A 36 -16.13 -33.22 -15.60
CA THR A 36 -16.43 -34.65 -15.80
C THR A 36 -15.28 -35.52 -15.31
N CYS A 37 -15.58 -36.45 -14.40
CA CYS A 37 -14.65 -37.45 -13.89
C CYS A 37 -14.95 -38.81 -14.55
N LYS A 38 -13.96 -39.39 -15.25
CA LYS A 38 -14.06 -40.73 -15.86
C LYS A 38 -13.36 -41.76 -14.97
N ALA A 39 -13.97 -42.94 -14.82
CA ALA A 39 -13.41 -44.02 -14.02
C ALA A 39 -11.97 -44.36 -14.43
N GLY A 40 -11.08 -44.47 -13.45
CA GLY A 40 -9.66 -44.81 -13.66
C GLY A 40 -8.83 -43.76 -14.42
N LYS A 41 -9.35 -42.54 -14.62
CA LYS A 41 -8.64 -41.46 -15.32
C LYS A 41 -8.39 -40.29 -14.41
N ASN A 42 -7.21 -39.68 -14.55
CA ASN A 42 -6.88 -38.43 -13.88
C ASN A 42 -7.48 -37.25 -14.63
N LYS A 43 -8.07 -36.30 -13.91
CA LYS A 43 -8.45 -34.98 -14.42
C LYS A 43 -7.50 -33.95 -13.82
N LYS A 44 -6.69 -33.32 -14.67
CA LYS A 44 -5.86 -32.18 -14.23
C LYS A 44 -6.79 -30.98 -13.98
N VAL A 45 -6.74 -30.48 -12.75
CA VAL A 45 -7.22 -29.14 -12.41
C VAL A 45 -6.00 -28.32 -12.04
N SER A 46 -5.74 -27.24 -12.77
CA SER A 46 -4.69 -26.28 -12.43
C SER A 46 -5.33 -25.05 -11.84
N THR A 47 -4.66 -24.46 -10.86
CA THR A 47 -5.01 -23.14 -10.38
C THR A 47 -3.77 -22.28 -10.36
N ASP A 48 -3.91 -21.09 -10.93
CA ASP A 48 -3.26 -19.93 -10.32
C ASP A 48 -4.08 -19.62 -9.06
N LEU A 49 -3.43 -19.51 -7.90
CA LEU A 49 -4.12 -19.37 -6.62
C LEU A 49 -4.79 -17.99 -6.47
N ALA A 50 -4.82 -17.15 -7.50
CA ALA A 50 -5.49 -15.84 -7.50
C ALA A 50 -5.05 -14.93 -6.33
N ILE A 51 -3.86 -15.16 -5.79
CA ILE A 51 -3.26 -14.32 -4.76
C ILE A 51 -2.58 -13.16 -5.47
N THR A 52 -2.88 -11.95 -5.02
CA THR A 52 -2.18 -10.77 -5.54
C THR A 52 -0.71 -10.83 -5.11
N HIS A 53 0.18 -10.74 -6.10
CA HIS A 53 1.62 -10.66 -5.91
C HIS A 53 2.06 -9.19 -6.01
N TYR A 54 2.53 -8.63 -4.92
CA TYR A 54 3.09 -7.28 -4.90
C TYR A 54 4.59 -7.31 -5.15
N SER A 55 5.05 -6.34 -5.92
CA SER A 55 6.47 -6.12 -6.15
C SER A 55 7.12 -5.41 -4.97
N SER A 56 8.35 -5.83 -4.65
CA SER A 56 9.18 -5.21 -3.60
C SER A 56 10.01 -4.03 -4.10
N ASP A 57 9.85 -3.65 -5.38
CA ASP A 57 10.57 -2.54 -6.02
C ASP A 57 9.85 -1.18 -5.89
N ARG A 58 8.69 -1.11 -5.23
CA ARG A 58 7.97 0.17 -5.03
C ARG A 58 8.25 0.84 -3.68
N TYR A 59 9.23 0.36 -2.90
CA TYR A 59 9.70 1.08 -1.71
C TYR A 59 10.74 2.13 -2.11
N TYR A 60 10.40 3.39 -1.96
CA TYR A 60 11.25 4.51 -2.34
C TYR A 60 11.54 5.37 -1.11
N LEU A 61 12.76 5.90 -1.02
CA LEU A 61 12.98 7.13 -0.27
C LEU A 61 12.16 8.25 -0.91
N TRP A 62 11.79 9.29 -0.16
CA TRP A 62 10.83 10.27 -0.67
C TRP A 62 11.28 10.90 -1.99
N ASP A 63 10.46 10.70 -3.03
CA ASP A 63 10.71 11.20 -4.38
C ASP A 63 12.12 10.91 -4.92
N ALA A 64 12.71 9.75 -4.61
CA ALA A 64 13.98 9.35 -5.21
C ALA A 64 13.88 9.24 -6.76
N ALA A 65 15.02 9.11 -7.44
CA ALA A 65 15.02 9.02 -8.91
C ALA A 65 14.15 7.85 -9.40
N VAL A 66 13.44 8.05 -10.53
CA VAL A 66 12.58 7.02 -11.11
C VAL A 66 13.41 5.77 -11.44
N GLY A 67 12.93 4.59 -11.02
CA GLY A 67 13.66 3.32 -11.15
C GLY A 67 14.78 3.11 -10.14
N LYS A 68 15.00 4.04 -9.21
CA LYS A 68 15.98 3.94 -8.11
C LYS A 68 15.28 3.75 -6.76
N ASN A 69 14.56 2.62 -6.65
CA ASN A 69 13.96 2.19 -5.38
C ASN A 69 15.04 1.96 -4.31
N ALA A 70 14.64 1.85 -3.05
CA ALA A 70 15.54 1.79 -1.90
C ALA A 70 16.58 0.65 -1.95
N TRP A 71 16.28 -0.43 -2.68
CA TRP A 71 17.13 -1.61 -2.80
C TRP A 71 17.62 -1.85 -4.24
N LYS A 72 17.51 -0.84 -5.09
CA LYS A 72 18.00 -0.93 -6.47
C LYS A 72 19.49 -1.26 -6.50
N ASP A 73 19.88 -2.22 -7.34
CA ASP A 73 21.24 -2.74 -7.47
C ASP A 73 21.73 -3.52 -6.21
N HIS A 74 20.82 -3.74 -5.24
CA HIS A 74 21.00 -4.47 -3.98
C HIS A 74 19.79 -5.36 -3.67
N GLU A 75 19.11 -5.89 -4.70
CA GLU A 75 17.86 -6.62 -4.56
C GLU A 75 18.01 -7.90 -3.73
N ASN A 76 19.20 -8.54 -3.78
CA ASN A 76 19.52 -9.71 -2.97
C ASN A 76 19.82 -9.40 -1.50
N ASP A 77 20.08 -8.13 -1.18
CA ASP A 77 20.35 -7.65 0.18
C ASP A 77 19.08 -7.13 0.88
N GLN A 78 17.98 -6.98 0.12
CA GLN A 78 16.70 -6.47 0.63
C GLN A 78 16.17 -7.37 1.75
N PRO A 79 15.99 -6.86 2.98
CA PRO A 79 15.36 -7.62 4.05
C PRO A 79 13.92 -7.98 3.69
N VAL A 80 13.57 -9.27 3.75
CA VAL A 80 12.26 -9.78 3.26
C VAL A 80 11.26 -10.15 4.36
N LEU A 81 11.67 -10.08 5.62
CA LEU A 81 10.86 -10.41 6.79
C LEU A 81 10.90 -9.25 7.80
N ASN A 82 9.81 -9.06 8.53
CA ASN A 82 9.74 -8.09 9.62
C ASN A 82 10.88 -8.28 10.62
N GLY A 83 11.55 -7.19 11.00
CA GLY A 83 12.73 -7.17 11.87
C GLY A 83 14.04 -7.56 11.17
N GLY A 84 13.97 -8.01 9.91
CA GLY A 84 15.16 -8.21 9.08
C GLY A 84 15.82 -6.87 8.76
N SER A 85 17.15 -6.84 8.74
CA SER A 85 17.93 -5.65 8.40
C SER A 85 19.15 -5.98 7.55
N ASN A 86 19.63 -5.00 6.79
CA ASN A 86 20.86 -5.06 6.02
C ASN A 86 21.45 -3.66 5.90
N ALA A 87 22.78 -3.52 5.81
CA ALA A 87 23.47 -2.24 5.76
C ALA A 87 23.60 -1.59 4.36
N ASN A 88 23.12 -2.24 3.29
CA ASN A 88 23.24 -1.78 1.90
C ASN A 88 22.16 -0.75 1.45
N TYR A 89 21.44 -0.18 2.41
CA TYR A 89 20.53 0.93 2.16
C TYR A 89 21.28 2.25 1.86
N PRO A 90 20.63 3.23 1.20
CA PRO A 90 21.22 4.54 0.94
C PRO A 90 21.55 5.32 2.22
N LYS A 91 22.78 5.82 2.35
CA LYS A 91 23.24 6.55 3.57
C LYS A 91 23.59 8.01 3.35
N ILE A 92 23.88 8.40 2.10
CA ILE A 92 24.39 9.73 1.76
C ILE A 92 23.75 10.23 0.46
N SER A 93 23.80 11.55 0.26
CA SER A 93 23.22 12.22 -0.91
C SER A 93 23.86 11.84 -2.25
N GLY A 94 25.06 11.26 -2.25
CA GLY A 94 25.71 10.74 -3.45
C GLY A 94 25.13 9.40 -3.95
N ASP A 95 24.30 8.72 -3.16
CA ASP A 95 23.65 7.49 -3.61
C ASP A 95 22.52 7.82 -4.61
N SER A 96 22.48 7.13 -5.75
CA SER A 96 21.44 7.35 -6.78
C SER A 96 20.00 7.11 -6.29
N ARG A 97 19.83 6.38 -5.20
CA ARG A 97 18.55 6.05 -4.55
C ARG A 97 18.14 7.09 -3.49
N TRP A 98 18.96 8.12 -3.27
CA TRP A 98 18.69 9.14 -2.25
C TRP A 98 17.42 9.93 -2.53
N TYR A 99 16.74 10.36 -1.46
CA TYR A 99 15.52 11.17 -1.56
C TYR A 99 15.76 12.51 -2.27
N ASN A 100 14.70 13.11 -2.80
CA ASN A 100 14.76 14.45 -3.36
C ASN A 100 14.90 15.51 -2.24
N PRO A 101 15.96 16.34 -2.24
CA PRO A 101 16.16 17.38 -1.23
C PRO A 101 15.27 18.62 -1.46
N ALA A 102 14.38 18.62 -2.46
CA ALA A 102 13.50 19.75 -2.77
C ALA A 102 12.84 20.35 -1.51
N PRO A 103 12.96 21.67 -1.28
CA PRO A 103 12.38 22.31 -0.11
C PRO A 103 10.86 22.39 -0.26
N PHE A 104 10.15 22.52 0.85
CA PHE A 104 8.75 22.93 0.79
C PHE A 104 8.65 24.37 0.24
N PRO A 105 7.66 24.72 -0.61
CA PRO A 105 6.51 23.92 -1.07
C PRO A 105 6.72 23.21 -2.43
N THR A 106 7.96 22.95 -2.86
CA THR A 106 8.21 22.30 -4.15
C THR A 106 7.70 20.86 -4.15
N SER A 107 6.67 20.61 -4.96
CA SER A 107 6.08 19.27 -5.15
C SER A 107 7.11 18.26 -5.68
N ALA A 108 6.86 16.98 -5.43
CA ALA A 108 7.60 15.87 -6.01
C ALA A 108 7.65 15.98 -7.55
N THR A 109 8.81 15.68 -8.13
CA THR A 109 9.04 15.73 -9.59
C THR A 109 9.66 14.44 -10.13
N ARG A 110 9.82 13.41 -9.30
CA ARG A 110 10.46 12.13 -9.64
C ARG A 110 9.50 10.99 -9.30
N SER A 111 9.92 9.99 -8.51
CA SER A 111 9.14 8.79 -8.25
C SER A 111 7.79 9.02 -7.56
N ALA A 112 7.65 10.11 -6.79
CA ALA A 112 6.43 10.40 -6.03
C ALA A 112 5.48 11.36 -6.77
N VAL A 113 5.76 11.75 -8.02
CA VAL A 113 4.96 12.73 -8.78
C VAL A 113 3.48 12.31 -8.94
N ALA A 114 3.23 11.00 -9.08
CA ALA A 114 1.88 10.45 -9.23
C ALA A 114 1.19 10.14 -7.88
N CYS A 115 1.87 10.34 -6.75
CA CYS A 115 1.26 10.12 -5.44
C CYS A 115 0.30 11.28 -5.10
N PRO A 116 -0.77 11.01 -4.32
CA PRO A 116 -1.63 12.07 -3.78
C PRO A 116 -0.82 13.13 -3.04
N ASN A 117 -1.21 14.39 -3.19
CA ASN A 117 -0.66 15.49 -2.42
C ASN A 117 -1.22 15.50 -0.99
N ALA A 118 -0.71 16.40 -0.14
CA ALA A 118 -1.16 16.51 1.25
C ALA A 118 -2.68 16.76 1.37
N ASN A 119 -3.27 17.60 0.51
CA ASN A 119 -4.70 17.88 0.55
C ASN A 119 -5.53 16.62 0.22
N GLU A 120 -5.14 15.90 -0.84
CA GLU A 120 -5.81 14.68 -1.30
C GLU A 120 -5.78 13.58 -0.21
N MET A 121 -4.67 13.43 0.52
CA MET A 121 -4.59 12.48 1.64
C MET A 121 -5.61 12.76 2.74
N LEU A 122 -5.87 14.03 3.06
CA LEU A 122 -6.89 14.40 4.03
C LEU A 122 -8.31 14.09 3.52
N TRP A 123 -8.56 14.22 2.22
CA TRP A 123 -9.82 13.76 1.62
C TRP A 123 -10.00 12.24 1.75
N TYR A 124 -8.95 11.46 1.48
CA TYR A 124 -8.99 10.01 1.67
C TYR A 124 -9.27 9.62 3.13
N VAL A 125 -8.61 10.26 4.10
CA VAL A 125 -8.86 9.96 5.52
C VAL A 125 -10.28 10.31 5.92
N MET A 126 -10.77 11.51 5.57
CA MET A 126 -12.06 12.01 6.04
C MET A 126 -13.26 11.39 5.30
N TYR A 127 -13.13 11.12 4.00
CA TYR A 127 -14.25 10.76 3.12
C TYR A 127 -14.00 9.49 2.29
N GLY A 128 -12.87 8.81 2.50
CA GLY A 128 -12.48 7.63 1.72
C GLY A 128 -13.28 6.37 2.01
N ASP A 129 -14.33 6.41 2.84
CA ASP A 129 -15.16 5.26 3.22
C ASP A 129 -14.33 3.97 3.45
N PRO A 130 -13.53 3.88 4.51
CA PRO A 130 -12.53 2.81 4.63
C PRO A 130 -13.16 1.42 4.83
N HIS A 131 -12.68 0.42 4.07
CA HIS A 131 -13.01 -1.00 4.29
C HIS A 131 -11.76 -1.86 4.46
N TRP A 132 -11.66 -2.57 5.57
CA TRP A 132 -10.55 -3.48 5.82
C TRP A 132 -10.79 -4.86 5.22
N ASP A 133 -9.95 -5.24 4.26
CA ASP A 133 -10.02 -6.53 3.58
C ASP A 133 -8.95 -7.48 4.14
N PRO A 134 -9.33 -8.58 4.82
CA PRO A 134 -8.41 -9.54 5.41
C PRO A 134 -7.82 -10.53 4.39
N SER A 135 -8.09 -10.37 3.09
CA SER A 135 -7.63 -11.29 2.04
C SER A 135 -6.10 -11.44 2.00
N LEU A 136 -5.68 -12.62 1.56
CA LEU A 136 -4.27 -12.98 1.39
C LEU A 136 -3.65 -12.27 0.18
N TRP A 137 -2.39 -11.86 0.35
CA TRP A 137 -1.52 -11.39 -0.71
C TRP A 137 -0.08 -11.81 -0.40
N SER A 138 0.82 -11.67 -1.36
CA SER A 138 2.23 -12.00 -1.15
C SER A 138 3.14 -10.90 -1.64
N ILE A 139 4.30 -10.79 -0.98
CA ILE A 139 5.39 -9.89 -1.35
C ILE A 139 6.69 -10.54 -0.90
N MET A 140 7.80 -10.30 -1.61
CA MET A 140 9.12 -10.83 -1.23
C MET A 140 9.12 -12.35 -0.95
N LYS A 141 8.35 -13.12 -1.73
CA LYS A 141 8.16 -14.59 -1.61
C LYS A 141 7.47 -15.05 -0.31
N HIS A 142 6.88 -14.13 0.45
CA HIS A 142 6.20 -14.40 1.71
C HIS A 142 4.71 -14.07 1.67
N LEU A 143 3.92 -14.85 2.41
CA LEU A 143 2.48 -14.66 2.52
C LEU A 143 2.14 -13.68 3.66
N TYR A 144 1.25 -12.74 3.36
CA TYR A 144 0.67 -11.80 4.31
C TYR A 144 -0.83 -11.63 4.04
N ALA A 145 -1.50 -10.85 4.89
CA ALA A 145 -2.93 -10.61 4.80
C ALA A 145 -3.24 -9.19 5.27
N GLY A 146 -4.36 -8.64 4.80
CA GLY A 146 -4.86 -7.37 5.30
C GLY A 146 -4.46 -6.18 4.44
N GLY A 147 -5.41 -5.26 4.27
CA GLY A 147 -5.20 -3.98 3.61
C GLY A 147 -6.49 -3.17 3.63
N MET A 148 -6.38 -1.90 3.25
CA MET A 148 -7.48 -0.96 3.28
C MET A 148 -7.94 -0.60 1.88
N TRP A 149 -9.23 -0.72 1.62
CA TRP A 149 -9.85 -0.08 0.47
C TRP A 149 -10.25 1.34 0.85
N LEU A 150 -9.90 2.31 0.00
CA LEU A 150 -10.35 3.70 0.10
C LEU A 150 -11.02 4.12 -1.20
N LYS A 151 -12.16 4.81 -1.11
CA LYS A 151 -12.87 5.34 -2.28
C LYS A 151 -11.94 6.23 -3.09
N LYS A 152 -11.95 6.06 -4.42
CA LYS A 152 -11.14 6.87 -5.34
C LYS A 152 -11.52 8.34 -5.20
N LEU A 153 -10.53 9.22 -5.39
CA LEU A 153 -10.71 10.66 -5.23
C LEU A 153 -11.83 11.22 -6.12
N SER A 154 -11.96 10.71 -7.35
CA SER A 154 -13.05 11.04 -8.27
C SER A 154 -14.44 10.78 -7.67
N GLY A 155 -14.63 9.65 -6.99
CA GLY A 155 -15.88 9.29 -6.33
C GLY A 155 -16.15 10.15 -5.10
N ILE A 156 -15.11 10.56 -4.37
CA ILE A 156 -15.22 11.52 -3.26
C ILE A 156 -15.62 12.89 -3.81
N ALA A 157 -14.99 13.36 -4.89
CA ALA A 157 -15.26 14.64 -5.52
C ALA A 157 -16.75 14.79 -5.88
N VAL A 158 -17.32 13.77 -6.55
CA VAL A 158 -18.74 13.73 -6.90
C VAL A 158 -19.64 13.80 -5.66
N ALA A 159 -19.32 13.01 -4.61
CA ALA A 159 -20.11 12.95 -3.40
C ALA A 159 -20.09 14.27 -2.59
N GLU A 160 -18.96 14.98 -2.61
CA GLU A 160 -18.76 16.22 -1.86
C GLU A 160 -19.03 17.48 -2.69
N HIS A 161 -19.61 17.34 -3.89
CA HIS A 161 -19.89 18.43 -4.83
C HIS A 161 -18.65 19.28 -5.15
N LYS A 162 -17.52 18.59 -5.42
CA LYS A 162 -16.22 19.16 -5.79
C LYS A 162 -15.69 18.56 -7.09
N THR A 163 -14.67 19.21 -7.62
CA THR A 163 -13.77 18.66 -8.64
C THR A 163 -12.49 18.14 -8.01
N GLU A 164 -11.83 17.18 -8.67
CA GLU A 164 -10.50 16.72 -8.21
C GLU A 164 -9.48 17.87 -8.17
N THR A 165 -9.59 18.85 -9.07
CA THR A 165 -8.76 20.06 -9.07
C THR A 165 -8.95 20.89 -7.80
N GLU A 166 -10.18 21.08 -7.33
CA GLU A 166 -10.44 21.76 -6.06
C GLU A 166 -9.87 20.97 -4.88
N MET A 167 -10.02 19.65 -4.88
CA MET A 167 -9.49 18.78 -3.81
C MET A 167 -7.96 18.77 -3.77
N LYS A 168 -7.29 18.90 -4.92
CA LYS A 168 -5.84 19.10 -5.00
C LYS A 168 -5.40 20.43 -4.41
N ASN A 169 -6.22 21.48 -4.56
CA ASN A 169 -5.90 22.84 -4.12
C ASN A 169 -6.26 23.11 -2.65
N ALA A 170 -7.15 22.33 -2.04
CA ALA A 170 -7.50 22.48 -0.63
C ALA A 170 -7.99 21.17 0.00
N ALA A 171 -7.53 20.90 1.22
CA ALA A 171 -8.05 19.84 2.06
C ALA A 171 -9.49 20.13 2.53
N PRO A 172 -10.20 19.14 3.11
CA PRO A 172 -11.42 19.41 3.87
C PRO A 172 -11.23 20.56 4.86
N GLY A 173 -12.12 21.54 4.83
CA GLY A 173 -12.02 22.77 5.62
C GLY A 173 -11.24 23.92 4.94
N GLY A 174 -10.80 23.75 3.69
CA GLY A 174 -10.34 24.85 2.83
C GLY A 174 -8.86 25.24 2.97
N THR A 175 -8.09 24.56 3.83
CA THR A 175 -6.65 24.83 3.97
C THR A 175 -5.86 24.12 2.86
N ASP A 176 -4.94 24.84 2.21
CA ASP A 176 -4.00 24.28 1.24
C ASP A 176 -2.69 23.82 1.94
N TYR A 177 -2.63 22.55 2.33
CA TYR A 177 -1.46 21.91 2.96
C TYR A 177 -0.25 21.77 2.02
N THR A 178 -0.41 22.05 0.72
CA THR A 178 0.71 22.06 -0.22
C THR A 178 1.49 23.37 -0.21
N LYS A 179 0.93 24.45 0.35
CA LYS A 179 1.53 25.79 0.34
C LYS A 179 1.61 26.47 1.70
N VAL A 180 0.71 26.14 2.63
CA VAL A 180 0.61 26.81 3.93
C VAL A 180 1.87 26.62 4.77
N GLN A 181 2.36 27.71 5.37
CA GLN A 181 3.55 27.74 6.24
C GLN A 181 3.25 28.46 7.56
N LEU A 182 2.21 27.98 8.26
CA LEU A 182 1.90 28.48 9.60
C LEU A 182 2.65 27.68 10.66
N PRO A 183 3.03 28.29 11.80
CA PRO A 183 3.62 27.56 12.92
C PRO A 183 2.76 26.35 13.30
N LYS A 184 3.39 25.18 13.42
CA LYS A 184 2.72 23.91 13.78
C LYS A 184 1.57 23.49 12.85
N ILE A 185 1.55 23.96 11.60
CA ILE A 185 0.50 23.57 10.65
C ILE A 185 0.46 22.05 10.40
N TYR A 186 1.61 21.39 10.53
CA TYR A 186 1.72 19.94 10.43
C TYR A 186 0.97 19.19 11.55
N ASP A 187 0.71 19.79 12.71
CA ASP A 187 -0.09 19.15 13.77
C ASP A 187 -1.56 19.10 13.36
N LYS A 188 -2.02 20.05 12.55
CA LYS A 188 -3.38 20.04 12.00
C LYS A 188 -3.55 19.04 10.85
N PHE A 189 -2.45 18.62 10.23
CA PHE A 189 -2.43 17.57 9.22
C PHE A 189 -2.72 16.18 9.80
N LEU A 190 -2.37 15.95 11.06
CA LEU A 190 -2.58 14.66 11.71
C LEU A 190 -4.08 14.42 11.92
N LYS A 191 -4.62 13.45 11.18
CA LYS A 191 -6.02 13.03 11.26
C LYS A 191 -6.11 11.52 11.27
N ASP A 192 -7.04 11.04 12.08
CA ASP A 192 -7.40 9.64 12.16
C ASP A 192 -8.83 9.45 11.67
N ASN A 193 -9.04 8.39 10.90
CA ASN A 193 -10.35 7.81 10.71
C ASN A 193 -10.32 6.39 11.26
N THR A 194 -11.13 6.15 12.29
CA THR A 194 -11.27 4.86 12.98
C THR A 194 -12.61 4.19 12.69
N THR A 195 -13.43 4.77 11.81
CA THR A 195 -14.70 4.19 11.37
C THR A 195 -14.42 3.32 10.15
N ILE A 196 -14.03 2.07 10.41
CA ILE A 196 -13.62 1.10 9.38
C ILE A 196 -14.71 0.05 9.22
N LYS A 197 -15.13 -0.21 7.98
CA LYS A 197 -16.04 -1.31 7.65
C LYS A 197 -15.24 -2.61 7.46
N ASP A 198 -15.80 -3.73 7.89
CA ASP A 198 -15.17 -5.04 7.70
C ASP A 198 -15.47 -5.60 6.31
N GLY A 199 -14.44 -6.11 5.64
CA GLY A 199 -14.55 -6.83 4.38
C GLY A 199 -14.19 -5.99 3.15
N ARG A 200 -14.39 -6.58 1.97
CA ARG A 200 -14.19 -5.91 0.69
C ARG A 200 -15.42 -5.04 0.38
N PRO A 201 -15.26 -3.81 -0.15
CA PRO A 201 -16.41 -3.00 -0.57
C PRO A 201 -17.20 -3.71 -1.68
N SER A 202 -18.51 -3.45 -1.74
CA SER A 202 -19.42 -4.08 -2.72
C SER A 202 -19.04 -3.79 -4.18
N ASN A 203 -18.52 -2.59 -4.45
CA ASN A 203 -18.03 -2.15 -5.77
C ASN A 203 -16.54 -1.82 -5.72
N PRO A 204 -15.62 -2.81 -5.76
CA PRO A 204 -14.18 -2.58 -5.61
C PRO A 204 -13.57 -1.65 -6.65
N ASN A 205 -14.19 -1.51 -7.82
CA ASN A 205 -13.71 -0.65 -8.91
C ASN A 205 -13.77 0.85 -8.55
N ASP A 206 -14.61 1.23 -7.59
CA ASP A 206 -14.74 2.60 -7.09
C ASP A 206 -13.68 2.94 -6.04
N TYR A 207 -12.83 1.97 -5.67
CA TYR A 207 -11.87 2.06 -4.58
C TYR A 207 -10.45 1.78 -5.08
N VAL A 208 -9.46 2.28 -4.33
CA VAL A 208 -8.06 1.92 -4.42
C VAL A 208 -7.71 1.03 -3.22
N TYR A 209 -6.97 -0.05 -3.47
CA TYR A 209 -6.55 -0.95 -2.40
C TYR A 209 -5.12 -0.66 -1.95
N LEU A 210 -4.96 -0.50 -0.65
CA LEU A 210 -3.72 -0.21 0.06
C LEU A 210 -3.37 -1.40 0.96
N PRO A 211 -2.55 -2.37 0.50
CA PRO A 211 -2.12 -3.49 1.34
C PRO A 211 -1.38 -3.01 2.60
N ALA A 212 -1.41 -3.79 3.68
CA ALA A 212 -0.59 -3.52 4.86
C ALA A 212 0.90 -3.82 4.58
N ILE A 213 1.52 -3.04 3.70
CA ILE A 213 2.77 -3.37 3.00
C ILE A 213 4.04 -3.09 3.82
N GLY A 214 3.91 -2.53 5.01
CA GLY A 214 5.02 -2.16 5.87
C GLY A 214 5.82 -0.96 5.37
N THR A 215 7.05 -0.86 5.83
CA THR A 215 8.02 0.20 5.48
C THR A 215 9.43 -0.25 5.81
N TYR A 216 10.43 0.36 5.18
CA TYR A 216 11.81 0.28 5.66
C TYR A 216 12.21 1.52 6.46
N ILE A 217 12.77 1.28 7.64
CA ILE A 217 13.38 2.28 8.51
C ILE A 217 14.87 2.30 8.21
N LEU A 218 15.32 3.22 7.34
CA LEU A 218 16.63 3.06 6.72
C LEU A 218 17.79 3.51 7.57
N ASN A 219 17.64 4.32 8.64
CA ASN A 219 18.75 4.48 9.59
C ASN A 219 19.20 3.15 10.25
N LYS A 220 18.38 2.09 10.15
CA LYS A 220 18.68 0.72 10.56
C LYS A 220 18.69 -0.28 9.39
N GLY A 221 18.29 0.15 8.20
CA GLY A 221 18.07 -0.74 7.06
C GLY A 221 17.04 -1.83 7.32
N GLU A 222 16.05 -1.56 8.16
CA GLU A 222 15.17 -2.58 8.76
C GLU A 222 13.76 -2.57 8.13
N LEU A 223 13.23 -3.74 7.77
CA LEU A 223 11.84 -3.92 7.33
C LEU A 223 10.90 -4.05 8.53
N GLN A 224 9.83 -3.28 8.56
CA GLN A 224 8.85 -3.30 9.64
C GLN A 224 7.40 -3.31 9.14
N ASN A 225 6.52 -3.87 9.97
CA ASN A 225 5.06 -3.75 9.89
C ASN A 225 4.37 -4.39 8.68
N VAL A 226 5.03 -5.25 7.90
CA VAL A 226 4.35 -5.99 6.81
C VAL A 226 3.26 -6.88 7.42
N GLY A 227 2.05 -6.81 6.86
CA GLY A 227 0.83 -7.44 7.37
C GLY A 227 0.17 -6.72 8.54
N VAL A 228 0.74 -5.60 9.03
CA VAL A 228 0.22 -4.84 10.18
C VAL A 228 -0.17 -3.42 9.78
N ARG A 229 0.74 -2.70 9.12
CA ARG A 229 0.52 -1.32 8.63
C ARG A 229 1.03 -1.17 7.21
N GLY A 230 0.41 -0.33 6.40
CA GLY A 230 0.98 0.16 5.13
C GLY A 230 1.36 1.64 5.25
N PHE A 231 2.48 2.05 4.66
CA PHE A 231 2.91 3.46 4.62
C PHE A 231 3.09 3.90 3.17
N TYR A 232 2.49 5.04 2.83
CA TYR A 232 2.39 5.54 1.46
C TYR A 232 2.87 6.98 1.37
N TRP A 233 3.78 7.27 0.44
CA TRP A 233 4.27 8.63 0.23
C TRP A 233 3.19 9.55 -0.34
N SER A 234 3.27 10.83 0.03
CA SER A 234 2.64 11.92 -0.72
C SER A 234 3.62 12.52 -1.73
N SER A 235 3.08 13.26 -2.69
CA SER A 235 3.86 14.15 -3.55
C SER A 235 4.26 15.47 -2.86
N THR A 236 3.91 15.66 -1.59
CA THR A 236 4.11 16.94 -0.88
C THR A 236 5.16 16.82 0.22
N PRO A 237 6.25 17.60 0.18
CA PRO A 237 7.18 17.68 1.30
C PRO A 237 6.50 18.26 2.54
N ARG A 238 7.07 18.06 3.74
CA ARG A 238 6.61 18.76 4.95
C ARG A 238 7.32 20.12 5.07
N PRO A 239 6.64 21.20 5.54
CA PRO A 239 7.26 22.50 5.82
C PRO A 239 8.13 22.46 7.10
N ASP A 240 9.10 21.55 7.16
CA ASP A 240 9.95 21.31 8.33
C ASP A 240 11.35 20.78 7.91
N GLY A 241 12.26 21.70 7.58
CA GLY A 241 13.70 21.43 7.43
C GLY A 241 14.12 20.49 6.29
N ALA A 242 13.25 20.21 5.31
CA ALA A 242 13.50 19.27 4.21
C ALA A 242 13.87 17.82 4.64
N LEU A 243 13.62 17.46 5.90
CA LEU A 243 13.90 16.12 6.45
C LEU A 243 12.71 15.18 6.33
N ASN A 244 11.50 15.72 6.24
CA ASN A 244 10.26 14.95 6.27
C ASN A 244 9.38 15.22 5.03
N ALA A 245 8.51 14.28 4.73
CA ALA A 245 7.42 14.44 3.79
C ALA A 245 6.12 13.89 4.39
N TYR A 246 4.98 14.36 3.89
CA TYR A 246 3.69 13.83 4.32
C TYR A 246 3.51 12.41 3.80
N ASN A 247 2.82 11.58 4.58
CA ASN A 247 2.47 10.22 4.22
C ASN A 247 1.04 9.89 4.70
N LEU A 248 0.52 8.77 4.19
CA LEU A 248 -0.70 8.15 4.67
C LEU A 248 -0.36 6.75 5.16
N SER A 249 -0.93 6.36 6.29
CA SER A 249 -0.81 5.01 6.81
C SER A 249 -2.16 4.34 6.99
N VAL A 250 -2.19 3.03 6.78
CA VAL A 250 -3.38 2.18 6.93
C VAL A 250 -3.07 1.02 7.84
N GLU A 251 -4.01 0.68 8.72
CA GLU A 251 -4.01 -0.53 9.56
C GLU A 251 -5.46 -0.95 9.85
N LYS A 252 -5.66 -2.15 10.41
CA LYS A 252 -6.99 -2.76 10.54
C LYS A 252 -8.08 -1.84 11.11
N GLY A 253 -7.74 -1.03 12.10
CA GLY A 253 -8.69 -0.14 12.77
C GLY A 253 -8.51 1.34 12.45
N LYS A 254 -7.64 1.72 11.50
CA LYS A 254 -7.29 3.12 11.32
C LYS A 254 -6.71 3.46 9.95
N VAL A 255 -7.15 4.59 9.41
CA VAL A 255 -6.48 5.34 8.36
C VAL A 255 -5.94 6.63 8.98
N HIS A 256 -4.67 6.94 8.76
CA HIS A 256 -4.00 8.08 9.41
C HIS A 256 -3.18 8.90 8.41
N THR A 257 -3.37 10.21 8.39
CA THR A 257 -2.45 11.16 7.74
C THR A 257 -1.31 11.51 8.68
N GLY A 258 -0.08 11.33 8.22
CA GLY A 258 1.12 11.51 9.02
C GLY A 258 2.27 12.14 8.26
N TYR A 259 3.46 11.98 8.81
CA TYR A 259 4.70 12.34 8.14
C TYR A 259 5.79 11.33 8.49
N GLY A 260 6.79 11.24 7.63
CA GLY A 260 7.93 10.36 7.83
C GLY A 260 9.23 11.02 7.38
N PRO A 261 10.37 10.61 7.97
CA PRO A 261 11.69 10.96 7.47
C PRO A 261 11.82 10.56 6.00
N ARG A 262 12.26 11.48 5.14
CA ARG A 262 12.42 11.23 3.69
C ARG A 262 13.42 10.13 3.38
N ASN A 263 14.34 9.87 4.30
CA ASN A 263 15.31 8.79 4.21
C ASN A 263 14.74 7.42 4.62
N ASN A 264 13.51 7.30 5.11
CA ASN A 264 12.83 6.00 5.19
C ASN A 264 12.30 5.60 3.81
N ALA A 265 12.06 4.30 3.61
CA ALA A 265 11.39 3.84 2.39
C ALA A 265 9.92 3.49 2.67
N HIS A 266 9.02 4.29 2.11
CA HIS A 266 7.59 3.99 2.06
C HIS A 266 7.21 3.54 0.65
N TRP A 267 6.06 2.88 0.54
CA TRP A 267 5.57 2.40 -0.74
C TRP A 267 4.99 3.59 -1.54
N LEU A 268 5.15 3.57 -2.85
CA LEU A 268 4.44 4.53 -3.71
C LEU A 268 2.95 4.20 -3.77
N TRP A 269 2.12 5.21 -4.00
CA TRP A 269 0.69 5.01 -4.19
C TRP A 269 0.44 3.99 -5.31
N PRO A 270 -0.50 3.04 -5.16
CA PRO A 270 -0.79 2.07 -6.21
C PRO A 270 -1.42 2.76 -7.43
N GLU A 271 -1.08 2.24 -8.61
CA GLU A 271 -1.63 2.67 -9.91
C GLU A 271 -3.04 2.11 -10.13
#